data_AF-A0A0Q8R6P8-F1
#
_entry.id   AF-A0A0Q8R6P8-F1
#
_cell.length_a   1.000
_cell.length_b   1.000
_cell.length_c   1.000
_cell.angle_alpha   90.00
_cell.angle_beta   90.00
_cell.angle_gamma   90.00
#
_symmetry.space_group_name_H-M   'P 1'
#
loop_
_entity.id
_entity.type
_entity.pdbx_description
1 polymer ?
#
loop_
_entity_poly.entity_id
_entity_poly.type
_entity_poly.pdbx_seq_one_letter_code
_entity_poly.pdbx_strand_id
1 'polypeptide(L)'
;MENGLEARRVQRVRHEIKQRDVEVVRIRPVGANFISITFQGEALQDFASASFDDHVKFTFNDAAREVIRRDYTPRHFNRDKRELTIEFVRHGDGKASEWARQAAVGQRAIIAGPRGSMIIPQDYDWHLLAGDSTAFPAIRRRLEELPATARAIVMALADDDADRCEFDSNAQLELHWVFSPDELAAGLSAVQLPEGEGFAWCAGEASLMARLREILRTEKGIAKESMRVAAYWRHGASNYHEQLD
;
A
#
# COMPACT_ATOMS: atom_id res chain seq x y z
N MET A 1 -36.84 20.35 -5.83
CA MET A 1 -36.17 19.19 -6.45
C MET A 1 -34.96 19.72 -7.20
N GLU A 2 -33.79 19.68 -6.58
CA GLU A 2 -32.50 19.78 -7.26
C GLU A 2 -31.65 18.65 -6.68
N ASN A 3 -31.81 17.49 -7.31
CA ASN A 3 -31.05 16.29 -7.03
C ASN A 3 -29.94 16.25 -8.09
N GLY A 4 -28.76 16.74 -7.73
CA GLY A 4 -27.63 16.88 -8.66
C GLY A 4 -26.33 16.48 -7.97
N LEU A 5 -26.10 15.17 -7.90
CA LEU A 5 -24.81 14.49 -7.66
C LEU A 5 -23.70 15.39 -7.10
N GLU A 6 -23.50 15.38 -5.78
CA GLU A 6 -22.20 15.75 -5.21
C GLU A 6 -21.11 15.00 -5.99
N ALA A 7 -20.24 15.74 -6.68
CA ALA A 7 -19.13 15.15 -7.38
C ALA A 7 -18.29 14.39 -6.35
N ARG A 8 -18.29 13.06 -6.41
CA ARG A 8 -17.47 12.22 -5.54
C ARG A 8 -16.03 12.75 -5.60
N ARG A 9 -15.48 13.24 -4.47
CA ARG A 9 -14.10 13.77 -4.41
C ARG A 9 -13.07 12.74 -4.90
N VAL A 10 -13.36 11.45 -4.68
CA VAL A 10 -12.58 10.33 -5.19
C VAL A 10 -12.83 10.09 -6.68
N GLN A 11 -11.77 10.16 -7.48
CA GLN A 11 -11.83 9.94 -8.93
C GLN A 11 -11.40 8.52 -9.28
N ARG A 12 -12.09 7.88 -10.23
CA ARG A 12 -11.72 6.55 -10.73
C ARG A 12 -11.15 6.63 -12.13
N VAL A 13 -9.94 6.14 -12.31
CA VAL A 13 -9.27 6.02 -13.60
C VAL A 13 -9.13 4.55 -13.95
N ARG A 14 -9.45 4.19 -15.20
CA ARG A 14 -9.20 2.84 -15.74
C ARG A 14 -7.94 2.88 -16.58
N HIS A 15 -7.13 1.85 -16.46
CA HIS A 15 -5.93 1.67 -17.26
C HIS A 15 -6.08 0.43 -18.13
N GLU A 16 -5.46 0.44 -19.31
CA GLU A 16 -5.31 -0.76 -20.11
C GLU A 16 -4.38 -1.74 -19.37
N ILE A 17 -4.82 -2.98 -19.18
CA ILE A 17 -3.98 -3.98 -18.52
C ILE A 17 -2.97 -4.52 -19.52
N LYS A 18 -1.70 -4.16 -19.30
CA LYS A 18 -0.56 -4.68 -20.07
C LYS A 18 0.32 -5.55 -19.19
N GLN A 19 0.87 -6.61 -19.77
CA GLN A 19 1.96 -7.36 -19.17
C GLN A 19 3.27 -6.72 -19.63
N ARG A 20 4.18 -6.48 -18.70
CA ARG A 20 5.44 -5.77 -18.95
C ARG A 20 6.59 -6.63 -18.49
N ASP A 21 7.39 -7.08 -19.45
CA ASP A 21 8.70 -7.66 -19.18
C ASP A 21 9.60 -6.59 -18.55
N VAL A 22 10.20 -6.95 -17.42
CA VAL A 22 11.13 -6.09 -16.71
C VAL A 22 12.32 -6.89 -16.19
N GLU A 23 13.41 -6.20 -15.92
CA GLU A 23 14.58 -6.74 -15.25
C GLU A 23 14.94 -5.94 -14.00
N VAL A 24 15.50 -6.61 -13.01
CA VAL A 24 16.03 -5.95 -11.81
C VAL A 24 17.27 -5.14 -12.17
N VAL A 25 17.25 -3.84 -11.92
CA VAL A 25 18.39 -2.94 -12.14
C VAL A 25 19.01 -2.41 -10.85
N ARG A 26 18.28 -2.50 -9.73
CA ARG A 26 18.75 -2.00 -8.44
C ARG A 26 18.07 -2.73 -7.29
N ILE A 27 18.83 -2.97 -6.23
CA ILE A 27 18.36 -3.58 -4.99
C ILE A 27 18.91 -2.73 -3.84
N ARG A 28 18.04 -2.31 -2.90
CA ARG A 28 18.42 -1.51 -1.72
C ARG A 28 17.69 -2.00 -0.48
N PRO A 29 18.36 -2.14 0.68
CA PRO A 29 17.65 -2.31 1.95
C PRO A 29 16.89 -1.03 2.31
N VAL A 30 15.70 -1.17 2.93
CA VAL A 30 14.87 -0.04 3.44
C VAL A 30 14.63 -0.16 4.95
N GLY A 31 15.37 -1.08 5.59
CA GLY A 31 15.24 -1.49 6.99
C GLY A 31 15.82 -2.90 7.14
N ALA A 32 15.71 -3.52 8.32
CA ALA A 32 16.17 -4.90 8.49
C ALA A 32 15.33 -5.86 7.60
N ASN A 33 14.03 -5.60 7.56
CA ASN A 33 13.02 -6.53 7.06
C ASN A 33 12.33 -6.08 5.77
N PHE A 34 12.78 -4.97 5.17
CA PHE A 34 12.31 -4.51 3.86
C PHE A 34 13.44 -4.40 2.84
N ILE A 35 13.14 -4.77 1.60
CA ILE A 35 14.00 -4.55 0.44
C ILE A 35 13.24 -3.84 -0.67
N SER A 36 13.83 -2.78 -1.20
CA SER A 36 13.36 -2.07 -2.39
C SER A 36 14.09 -2.64 -3.60
N ILE A 37 13.31 -3.12 -4.57
CA ILE A 37 13.81 -3.63 -5.85
C ILE A 37 13.29 -2.73 -6.96
N THR A 38 14.21 -2.14 -7.72
CA THR A 38 13.89 -1.32 -8.90
C THR A 38 14.01 -2.17 -10.14
N PHE A 39 12.97 -2.12 -10.96
CA PHE A 39 12.83 -2.82 -12.21
C PHE A 39 12.87 -1.83 -13.38
N GLN A 40 13.51 -2.19 -14.48
CA GLN A 40 13.52 -1.41 -15.72
C GLN A 40 13.02 -2.24 -16.90
N GLY A 41 12.44 -1.58 -17.90
CA GLY A 41 12.10 -2.22 -19.18
C GLY A 41 11.42 -1.26 -20.15
N GLU A 42 11.63 -1.46 -21.45
CA GLU A 42 10.99 -0.66 -22.50
C GLU A 42 9.46 -0.69 -22.37
N ALA A 43 8.89 -1.83 -21.96
CA ALA A 43 7.46 -2.03 -21.77
C ALA A 43 6.83 -1.13 -20.69
N LEU A 44 7.64 -0.47 -19.84
CA LEU A 44 7.17 0.51 -18.85
C LEU A 44 6.94 1.91 -19.43
N GLN A 45 7.20 2.16 -20.71
CA GLN A 45 7.06 3.48 -21.36
C GLN A 45 5.69 4.16 -21.13
N ASP A 46 4.63 3.37 -21.03
CA ASP A 46 3.27 3.85 -20.81
C ASP A 46 2.72 3.53 -19.42
N PHE A 47 3.57 3.06 -18.50
CA PHE A 47 3.14 2.75 -17.14
C PHE A 47 2.59 4.01 -16.47
N ALA A 48 1.47 3.82 -15.78
CA ALA A 48 0.79 4.86 -15.05
C ALA A 48 0.25 4.26 -13.74
N SER A 49 0.44 4.99 -12.66
CA SER A 49 -0.12 4.68 -11.35
C SER A 49 -0.45 6.00 -10.66
N ALA A 50 -1.73 6.33 -10.58
CA ALA A 50 -2.20 7.65 -10.15
C ALA A 50 -2.66 7.69 -8.68
N SER A 51 -2.74 6.54 -8.00
CA SER A 51 -3.10 6.48 -6.58
C SER A 51 -2.05 5.74 -5.76
N PHE A 52 -1.84 6.17 -4.52
CA PHE A 52 -0.92 5.56 -3.57
C PHE A 52 -1.25 4.09 -3.25
N ASP A 53 -2.53 3.72 -3.37
CA ASP A 53 -3.05 2.38 -3.08
C ASP A 53 -3.26 1.53 -4.34
N ASP A 54 -2.74 1.98 -5.49
CA ASP A 54 -2.68 1.16 -6.70
C ASP A 54 -1.91 -0.13 -6.40
N HIS A 55 -2.26 -1.20 -7.13
CA HIS A 55 -1.50 -2.45 -7.09
C HIS A 55 -1.24 -2.97 -8.50
N VAL A 56 -0.09 -3.62 -8.65
CA VAL A 56 0.30 -4.37 -9.84
C VAL A 56 0.36 -5.85 -9.50
N LYS A 57 0.11 -6.70 -10.51
CA LYS A 57 0.37 -8.13 -10.40
C LYS A 57 1.83 -8.38 -10.76
N PHE A 58 2.64 -8.72 -9.77
CA PHE A 58 4.01 -9.19 -9.95
C PHE A 58 4.01 -10.69 -10.20
N THR A 59 4.60 -11.11 -11.31
CA THR A 59 4.70 -12.52 -11.73
C THR A 59 6.15 -12.93 -11.83
N PHE A 60 6.50 -14.01 -11.14
CA PHE A 60 7.86 -14.54 -11.05
C PHE A 60 7.83 -16.07 -11.00
N ASN A 61 8.98 -16.70 -11.24
CA ASN A 61 9.15 -18.14 -11.04
C ASN A 61 9.77 -18.38 -9.66
N ASP A 62 9.22 -19.31 -8.90
CA ASP A 62 9.85 -19.76 -7.66
C ASP A 62 11.01 -20.75 -7.92
N ALA A 63 11.62 -21.28 -6.86
CA ALA A 63 12.73 -22.24 -6.95
C ALA A 63 12.35 -23.54 -7.68
N ALA A 64 11.08 -23.94 -7.66
CA ALA A 64 10.55 -25.09 -8.38
C ALA A 64 10.13 -24.73 -9.83
N ARG A 65 10.37 -23.49 -10.26
CA ARG A 65 9.99 -22.94 -11.57
C ARG A 65 8.47 -22.86 -11.78
N GLU A 66 7.70 -22.82 -10.69
CA GLU A 66 6.28 -22.56 -10.75
C GLU A 66 6.02 -21.07 -10.93
N VAL A 67 5.05 -20.72 -11.77
CA VAL A 67 4.65 -19.33 -12.01
C VAL A 67 3.82 -18.83 -10.83
N ILE A 68 4.41 -17.94 -10.04
CA ILE A 68 3.78 -17.29 -8.89
C ILE A 68 3.34 -15.89 -9.29
N ARG A 69 2.14 -15.51 -8.83
CA ARG A 69 1.59 -14.17 -9.02
C ARG A 69 1.23 -13.58 -7.67
N ARG A 70 1.59 -12.34 -7.40
CA ARG A 70 1.30 -11.62 -6.14
C ARG A 70 0.98 -10.16 -6.44
N ASP A 71 0.14 -9.55 -5.61
CA ASP A 71 -0.15 -8.11 -5.70
C ASP A 71 0.91 -7.33 -4.92
N TYR A 72 1.37 -6.24 -5.51
CA TYR A 72 2.35 -5.34 -4.91
C TYR A 72 2.00 -3.90 -5.21
N THR A 73 2.30 -3.00 -4.27
CA THR A 73 2.21 -1.56 -4.48
C THR A 73 3.35 -1.09 -5.39
N PRO A 74 3.05 -0.36 -6.49
CA PRO A 74 4.07 0.38 -7.22
C PRO A 74 4.52 1.55 -6.35
N ARG A 75 5.70 1.43 -5.74
CA ARG A 75 6.21 2.34 -4.71
C ARG A 75 6.66 3.68 -5.30
N HIS A 76 7.34 3.63 -6.44
CA HIS A 76 7.79 4.82 -7.17
C HIS A 76 7.99 4.48 -8.65
N PHE A 77 7.56 5.35 -9.56
CA PHE A 77 7.80 5.21 -10.99
C PHE A 77 8.53 6.42 -11.55
N ASN A 78 9.72 6.20 -12.08
CA ASN A 78 10.48 7.20 -12.83
C ASN A 78 10.24 7.01 -14.32
N ARG A 79 9.46 7.92 -14.93
CA ARG A 79 9.07 7.85 -16.34
C ARG A 79 10.26 7.96 -17.29
N ASP A 80 11.20 8.86 -17.01
CA ASP A 80 12.34 9.12 -17.90
C ASP A 80 13.28 7.92 -17.99
N LYS A 81 13.50 7.25 -16.85
CA LYS A 81 14.33 6.04 -16.77
C LYS A 81 13.55 4.76 -17.04
N ARG A 82 12.22 4.83 -17.09
CA ARG A 82 11.31 3.67 -17.13
C ARG A 82 11.64 2.68 -16.03
N GLU A 83 11.85 3.22 -14.82
CA GLU A 83 12.17 2.46 -13.62
C GLU A 83 10.95 2.41 -12.71
N LEU A 84 10.50 1.21 -12.35
CA LEU A 84 9.45 0.97 -11.35
C LEU A 84 10.07 0.32 -10.12
N THR A 85 9.90 0.94 -8.96
CA THR A 85 10.31 0.39 -7.67
C THR A 85 9.14 -0.31 -6.99
N ILE A 86 9.41 -1.50 -6.45
CA ILE A 86 8.51 -2.26 -5.58
C ILE A 86 9.28 -2.64 -4.31
N GLU A 87 8.59 -2.59 -3.17
CA GLU A 87 9.13 -2.99 -1.88
C GLU A 87 8.59 -4.35 -1.48
N PHE A 88 9.47 -5.19 -0.93
CA PHE A 88 9.18 -6.55 -0.50
C PHE A 88 9.54 -6.72 0.97
N VAL A 89 8.68 -7.42 1.70
CA VAL A 89 8.99 -7.93 3.03
C VAL A 89 9.99 -9.09 2.88
N ARG A 90 11.10 -9.04 3.63
CA ARG A 90 12.21 -10.01 3.53
C ARG A 90 12.04 -11.23 4.42
N HIS A 91 11.27 -11.12 5.51
CA HIS A 91 11.03 -12.22 6.44
C HIS A 91 9.76 -12.99 6.07
N GLY A 92 9.54 -14.11 6.76
CA GLY A 92 8.45 -15.04 6.49
C GLY A 92 8.73 -16.08 5.40
N ASP A 93 7.87 -17.09 5.37
CA ASP A 93 8.01 -18.31 4.57
C ASP A 93 7.28 -18.23 3.21
N GLY A 94 6.98 -17.01 2.75
CA GLY A 94 6.29 -16.78 1.48
C GLY A 94 7.20 -16.95 0.27
N LYS A 95 6.68 -17.54 -0.82
CA LYS A 95 7.39 -17.66 -2.11
C LYS A 95 7.93 -16.31 -2.62
N ALA A 96 7.25 -15.21 -2.32
CA ALA A 96 7.67 -13.87 -2.75
C ALA A 96 8.75 -13.26 -1.86
N SER A 97 8.70 -13.49 -0.53
CA SER A 97 9.79 -13.16 0.38
C SER A 97 11.06 -13.93 0.00
N GLU A 98 10.92 -15.22 -0.33
CA GLU A 98 12.05 -16.04 -0.81
C GLU A 98 12.61 -15.52 -2.13
N TRP A 99 11.75 -15.22 -3.11
CA TRP A 99 12.18 -14.61 -4.37
C TRP A 99 12.93 -13.29 -4.13
N ALA A 100 12.42 -12.42 -3.27
CA ALA A 100 13.04 -11.14 -2.96
C ALA A 100 14.39 -11.29 -2.24
N ARG A 101 14.57 -12.31 -1.39
CA ARG A 101 15.86 -12.64 -0.76
C ARG A 101 16.91 -13.08 -1.77
N GLN A 102 16.48 -13.78 -2.83
CA GLN A 102 17.35 -14.28 -3.90
C GLN A 102 17.48 -13.30 -5.08
N ALA A 103 16.84 -12.13 -5.01
CA ALA A 103 16.81 -11.19 -6.12
C ALA A 103 18.22 -10.76 -6.52
N ALA A 104 18.49 -10.76 -7.83
CA ALA A 104 19.77 -10.33 -8.39
C ALA A 104 19.57 -9.38 -9.56
N VAL A 105 20.51 -8.44 -9.74
CA VAL A 105 20.53 -7.56 -10.92
C VAL A 105 20.57 -8.40 -12.20
N GLY A 106 19.75 -8.03 -13.19
CA GLY A 106 19.54 -8.78 -14.44
C GLY A 106 18.46 -9.86 -14.35
N GLN A 107 17.93 -10.18 -13.17
CA GLN A 107 16.84 -11.14 -13.04
C GLN A 107 15.54 -10.58 -13.64
N ARG A 108 14.86 -11.40 -14.45
CA ARG A 108 13.63 -11.01 -15.15
C ARG A 108 12.37 -11.33 -14.33
N ALA A 109 11.36 -10.49 -14.51
CA ALA A 109 10.00 -10.70 -13.99
C ALA A 109 8.97 -10.08 -14.94
N ILE A 110 7.69 -10.34 -14.68
CA ILE A 110 6.57 -9.72 -15.40
C ILE A 110 5.73 -8.90 -14.42
N ILE A 111 5.44 -7.65 -14.79
CA ILE A 111 4.54 -6.77 -14.05
C ILE A 111 3.31 -6.51 -14.89
N ALA A 112 2.12 -6.75 -14.33
CA ALA A 112 0.85 -6.46 -15.00
C ALA A 112 0.01 -5.43 -14.23
N GLY A 113 -0.67 -4.55 -14.97
CA GLY A 113 -1.50 -3.48 -14.39
C GLY A 113 -0.73 -2.16 -14.15
N PRO A 114 -1.19 -1.29 -13.22
CA PRO A 114 -2.42 -1.43 -12.45
C PRO A 114 -3.66 -1.48 -13.35
N ARG A 115 -4.76 -2.09 -12.89
CA ARG A 115 -6.03 -2.16 -13.65
C ARG A 115 -6.81 -0.84 -13.64
N GLY A 116 -6.55 -0.01 -12.65
CA GLY A 116 -7.20 1.27 -12.43
C GLY A 116 -6.68 1.89 -11.16
N SER A 117 -6.99 3.17 -10.98
CA SER A 117 -6.64 3.95 -9.81
C SER A 117 -7.89 4.56 -9.20
N MET A 118 -7.91 4.66 -7.87
CA MET A 118 -8.90 5.44 -7.13
C MET A 118 -8.19 6.61 -6.48
N ILE A 119 -8.12 7.72 -7.20
CA ILE A 119 -7.37 8.90 -6.79
C ILE A 119 -8.08 9.52 -5.58
N ILE A 120 -7.41 9.45 -4.44
CA ILE A 120 -7.86 10.06 -3.19
C ILE A 120 -7.29 11.48 -3.11
N PRO A 121 -8.13 12.52 -2.97
CA PRO A 121 -7.68 13.89 -2.81
C PRO A 121 -6.67 14.04 -1.67
N GLN A 122 -5.70 14.93 -1.83
CA GLN A 122 -4.66 15.20 -0.82
C GLN A 122 -5.08 16.29 0.16
N ASP A 123 -6.08 17.10 -0.21
CA ASP A 123 -6.64 18.25 0.50
C ASP A 123 -7.71 17.87 1.54
N TYR A 124 -7.58 16.70 2.17
CA TYR A 124 -8.26 16.45 3.45
C TYR A 124 -7.45 17.11 4.58
N ASP A 125 -8.15 17.62 5.60
CA ASP A 125 -7.55 18.25 6.77
C ASP A 125 -6.66 17.25 7.54
N TRP A 126 -7.07 15.98 7.55
CA TRP A 126 -6.30 14.89 8.16
C TRP A 126 -6.42 13.57 7.40
N HIS A 127 -5.38 12.74 7.51
CA HIS A 127 -5.30 11.39 6.94
C HIS A 127 -4.97 10.41 8.05
N LEU A 128 -5.78 9.38 8.25
CA LEU A 128 -5.52 8.27 9.17
C LEU A 128 -5.11 7.05 8.37
N LEU A 129 -3.87 6.59 8.50
CA LEU A 129 -3.30 5.48 7.75
C LEU A 129 -2.92 4.35 8.71
N ALA A 130 -3.51 3.16 8.56
CA ALA A 130 -3.24 2.04 9.46
C ALA A 130 -2.98 0.74 8.70
N GLY A 131 -2.07 -0.09 9.17
CA GLY A 131 -1.85 -1.38 8.52
C GLY A 131 -0.65 -2.14 9.03
N ASP A 132 -0.53 -3.38 8.57
CA ASP A 132 0.66 -4.20 8.79
C ASP A 132 1.77 -3.90 7.78
N SER A 133 2.89 -4.60 7.89
CA SER A 133 4.07 -4.44 7.02
C SER A 133 3.74 -4.52 5.52
N THR A 134 2.68 -5.24 5.12
CA THR A 134 2.26 -5.33 3.71
C THR A 134 1.67 -4.02 3.18
N ALA A 135 1.18 -3.16 4.07
CA ALA A 135 0.59 -1.86 3.75
C ALA A 135 1.63 -0.72 3.73
N PHE A 136 2.79 -0.89 4.35
CA PHE A 136 3.80 0.16 4.50
C PHE A 136 4.23 0.81 3.18
N PRO A 137 4.40 0.08 2.05
CA PRO A 137 4.74 0.72 0.78
C PRO A 137 3.70 1.72 0.29
N ALA A 138 2.41 1.44 0.51
CA ALA A 138 1.33 2.36 0.18
C ALA A 138 1.25 3.54 1.15
N ILE A 139 1.47 3.29 2.45
CA ILE A 139 1.54 4.35 3.47
C ILE A 139 2.68 5.33 3.16
N ARG A 140 3.91 4.83 2.93
CA ARG A 140 5.06 5.68 2.56
C ARG A 140 4.76 6.51 1.32
N ARG A 141 4.22 5.87 0.28
CA ARG A 141 3.84 6.57 -0.95
C ARG A 141 2.82 7.68 -0.69
N ARG A 142 1.82 7.43 0.17
CA ARG A 142 0.85 8.46 0.54
C ARG A 142 1.51 9.62 1.26
N LEU A 143 2.36 9.34 2.24
CA LEU A 143 3.03 10.38 3.04
C LEU A 143 3.92 11.29 2.19
N GLU A 144 4.62 10.76 1.18
CA GLU A 144 5.41 11.54 0.23
C GLU A 144 4.55 12.49 -0.63
N GLU A 145 3.29 12.13 -0.88
CA GLU A 145 2.34 12.92 -1.68
C GLU A 145 1.66 14.03 -0.85
N LEU A 146 1.65 13.94 0.48
CA LEU A 146 0.90 14.87 1.32
C LEU A 146 1.62 16.23 1.46
N PRO A 147 0.87 17.35 1.35
CA PRO A 147 1.43 18.69 1.56
C PRO A 147 1.71 18.94 3.06
N ALA A 148 2.57 19.92 3.34
CA ALA A 148 2.94 20.29 4.71
C ALA A 148 1.77 20.82 5.58
N THR A 149 0.67 21.22 4.94
CA THR A 149 -0.56 21.65 5.62
C THR A 149 -1.39 20.47 6.14
N ALA A 150 -1.19 19.26 5.63
CA ALA A 150 -1.95 18.09 6.04
C ALA A 150 -1.46 17.56 7.40
N ARG A 151 -2.37 16.92 8.13
CA ARG A 151 -2.04 16.08 9.30
C ARG A 151 -2.12 14.61 8.90
N ALA A 152 -1.10 13.83 9.24
CA ALA A 152 -1.09 12.39 8.97
C ALA A 152 -0.91 11.65 10.29
N ILE A 153 -1.87 10.78 10.62
CA ILE A 153 -1.78 9.87 11.76
C ILE A 153 -1.56 8.48 11.20
N VAL A 154 -0.43 7.86 11.56
CA VAL A 154 -0.05 6.53 11.09
C VAL A 154 -0.05 5.55 12.25
N MET A 155 -0.73 4.41 12.10
CA MET A 155 -0.62 3.27 13.00
C MET A 155 -0.02 2.09 12.26
N ALA A 156 1.26 1.85 12.49
CA ALA A 156 2.05 0.84 11.79
C ALA A 156 2.20 -0.42 12.66
N LEU A 157 1.56 -1.51 12.24
CA LEU A 157 1.70 -2.82 12.87
C LEU A 157 2.95 -3.53 12.34
N ALA A 158 3.92 -3.70 13.22
CA ALA A 158 5.17 -4.42 13.01
C ALA A 158 5.14 -5.74 13.80
N ASP A 159 5.86 -6.77 13.34
CA ASP A 159 6.01 -8.01 14.13
C ASP A 159 7.05 -7.79 15.24
N ASP A 160 8.11 -7.01 14.97
CA ASP A 160 9.10 -6.60 15.97
C ASP A 160 9.72 -5.21 15.71
N ASP A 161 10.59 -4.75 16.61
CA ASP A 161 11.26 -3.44 16.49
C ASP A 161 12.18 -3.33 15.27
N ALA A 162 12.69 -4.46 14.74
CA ALA A 162 13.52 -4.48 13.55
C ALA A 162 12.73 -4.32 12.24
N ASP A 163 11.40 -4.52 12.27
CA ASP A 163 10.48 -4.18 11.17
C ASP A 163 10.23 -2.69 11.02
N ARG A 164 10.64 -1.89 12.01
CA ARG A 164 10.52 -0.44 11.92
C ARG A 164 11.30 0.07 10.71
N CYS A 165 10.71 1.07 10.10
CA CYS A 165 11.21 1.66 8.87
C CYS A 165 10.91 3.15 8.83
N GLU A 166 11.59 3.85 7.93
CA GLU A 166 11.39 5.28 7.78
C GLU A 166 10.07 5.57 7.05
N PHE A 167 9.36 6.57 7.57
CA PHE A 167 8.16 7.15 7.00
C PHE A 167 8.42 8.64 6.77
N ASP A 168 8.95 8.97 5.60
CA ASP A 168 9.18 10.35 5.19
C ASP A 168 7.87 11.05 4.83
N SER A 169 7.71 12.30 5.26
CA SER A 169 6.51 13.08 5.01
C SER A 169 6.82 14.57 5.09
N ASN A 170 6.19 15.37 4.23
CA ASN A 170 6.14 16.83 4.42
C ASN A 170 5.04 17.23 5.41
N ALA A 171 4.02 16.39 5.58
CA ALA A 171 2.87 16.62 6.46
C ALA A 171 3.26 16.57 7.95
N GLN A 172 2.37 17.08 8.80
CA GLN A 172 2.49 16.92 10.26
C GLN A 172 2.22 15.45 10.62
N LEU A 173 3.30 14.67 10.76
CA LEU A 173 3.23 13.23 10.98
C LEU A 173 3.19 12.87 12.47
N GLU A 174 2.15 12.17 12.87
CA GLU A 174 2.03 11.46 14.14
C GLU A 174 2.13 9.95 13.85
N LEU A 175 3.23 9.32 14.25
CA LEU A 175 3.52 7.91 13.97
C LEU A 175 3.46 7.07 15.23
N HIS A 176 2.59 6.06 15.21
CA HIS A 176 2.43 5.05 16.26
C HIS A 176 2.86 3.68 15.74
N TRP A 177 3.90 3.13 16.36
CA TRP A 177 4.27 1.73 16.17
C TRP A 177 3.51 0.87 17.16
N VAL A 178 2.84 -0.17 16.66
CA VAL A 178 2.14 -1.18 17.45
C VAL A 178 2.65 -2.56 17.07
N PHE A 179 2.59 -3.50 18.02
CA PHE A 179 3.24 -4.81 17.89
C PHE A 179 2.26 -5.98 18.02
N SER A 180 0.95 -5.69 18.05
CA SER A 180 -0.07 -6.71 17.94
C SER A 180 -1.34 -6.20 17.25
N PRO A 181 -2.14 -7.09 16.65
CA PRO A 181 -3.46 -6.75 16.13
C PRO A 181 -4.39 -6.10 17.16
N ASP A 182 -4.28 -6.50 18.43
CA ASP A 182 -5.08 -5.93 19.53
C ASP A 182 -4.63 -4.52 19.89
N GLU A 183 -3.32 -4.26 19.93
CA GLU A 183 -2.78 -2.91 20.11
C GLU A 183 -3.20 -1.99 18.96
N LEU A 184 -3.17 -2.47 17.72
CA LEU A 184 -3.62 -1.69 16.56
C LEU A 184 -5.10 -1.29 16.70
N ALA A 185 -5.96 -2.26 17.04
CA ALA A 185 -7.38 -2.01 17.22
C ALA A 185 -7.65 -1.06 18.40
N ALA A 186 -6.98 -1.25 19.53
CA ALA A 186 -7.10 -0.39 20.70
C ALA A 186 -6.61 1.03 20.42
N GLY A 187 -5.48 1.18 19.72
CA GLY A 187 -4.95 2.47 19.28
C GLY A 187 -5.94 3.19 18.36
N LEU A 188 -6.52 2.46 17.39
CA LEU A 188 -7.52 3.00 16.48
C LEU A 188 -8.81 3.42 17.22
N SER A 189 -9.20 2.71 18.26
CA SER A 189 -10.32 3.07 19.14
C SER A 189 -10.00 4.29 20.01
N ALA A 190 -8.76 4.45 20.48
CA ALA A 190 -8.37 5.52 21.39
C ALA A 190 -8.02 6.86 20.71
N VAL A 191 -7.56 6.82 19.46
CA VAL A 191 -7.04 8.01 18.75
C VAL A 191 -8.06 9.14 18.67
N GLN A 192 -7.61 10.36 18.93
CA GLN A 192 -8.42 11.56 18.75
C GLN A 192 -8.26 12.05 17.32
N LEU A 193 -9.36 12.09 16.57
CA LEU A 193 -9.34 12.61 15.21
C LEU A 193 -9.33 14.14 15.25
N PRO A 194 -8.49 14.81 14.45
CA PRO A 194 -8.56 16.25 14.31
C PRO A 194 -9.94 16.71 13.80
N GLU A 195 -10.27 17.96 14.04
CA GLU A 195 -11.44 18.59 13.40
C GLU A 195 -11.24 18.69 11.88
N GLY A 196 -12.35 18.82 11.15
CA GLY A 196 -12.34 18.97 9.69
C GLY A 196 -12.64 17.69 8.91
N GLU A 197 -12.51 17.77 7.60
CA GLU A 197 -12.75 16.65 6.68
C GLU A 197 -11.53 15.73 6.64
N GLY A 198 -11.72 14.47 7.02
CA GLY A 198 -10.65 13.48 6.99
C GLY A 198 -10.88 12.29 6.08
N PHE A 199 -9.79 11.57 5.84
CA PHE A 199 -9.80 10.31 5.11
C PHE A 199 -9.06 9.22 5.88
N ALA A 200 -9.70 8.07 6.08
CA ALA A 200 -9.08 6.89 6.69
C ALA A 200 -8.72 5.84 5.64
N TRP A 201 -7.52 5.28 5.72
CA TRP A 201 -7.09 4.17 4.88
C TRP A 201 -6.48 3.07 5.74
N CYS A 202 -6.99 1.84 5.61
CA CYS A 202 -6.43 0.68 6.28
C CYS A 202 -6.11 -0.44 5.28
N ALA A 203 -4.97 -1.09 5.46
CA ALA A 203 -4.69 -2.35 4.75
C ALA A 203 -3.90 -3.38 5.57
N GLY A 204 -4.13 -4.65 5.30
CA GLY A 204 -3.45 -5.76 5.99
C GLY A 204 -4.24 -7.06 5.98
N GLU A 205 -4.10 -7.87 7.04
CA GLU A 205 -4.81 -9.15 7.20
C GLU A 205 -6.34 -8.98 7.24
N ALA A 206 -7.06 -9.86 6.53
CA ALA A 206 -8.51 -9.78 6.31
C ALA A 206 -9.37 -9.62 7.58
N SER A 207 -9.14 -10.43 8.60
CA SER A 207 -9.94 -10.44 9.83
C SER A 207 -9.66 -9.19 10.66
N LEU A 208 -8.40 -8.77 10.73
CA LEU A 208 -8.00 -7.52 11.36
C LEU A 208 -8.62 -6.32 10.63
N MET A 209 -8.56 -6.27 9.30
CA MET A 209 -9.14 -5.20 8.50
C MET A 209 -10.66 -5.11 8.67
N ALA A 210 -11.36 -6.24 8.76
CA ALA A 210 -12.79 -6.25 9.06
C ALA A 210 -13.10 -5.62 10.43
N ARG A 211 -12.28 -5.92 11.45
CA ARG A 211 -12.38 -5.31 12.78
C ARG A 211 -12.10 -3.80 12.75
N LEU A 212 -11.02 -3.37 12.10
CA LEU A 212 -10.69 -1.93 12.02
C LEU A 212 -11.77 -1.15 11.29
N ARG A 213 -12.33 -1.69 10.20
CA ARG A 213 -13.45 -1.07 9.48
C ARG A 213 -14.64 -0.82 10.39
N GLU A 214 -14.97 -1.79 11.25
CA GLU A 214 -16.06 -1.63 12.21
C GLU A 214 -15.77 -0.50 13.20
N ILE A 215 -14.57 -0.44 13.78
CA ILE A 215 -14.14 0.64 14.68
C ILE A 215 -14.26 2.01 14.00
N LEU A 216 -13.75 2.15 12.77
CA LEU A 216 -13.82 3.42 12.01
C LEU A 216 -15.27 3.85 11.79
N ARG A 217 -16.17 2.91 11.53
CA ARG A 217 -17.57 3.17 11.21
C ARG A 217 -18.41 3.46 12.46
N THR A 218 -18.27 2.68 13.53
CA THR A 218 -19.17 2.74 14.69
C THR A 218 -18.65 3.61 15.81
N GLU A 219 -17.36 3.55 16.10
CA GLU A 219 -16.74 4.29 17.20
C GLU A 219 -16.26 5.65 16.74
N LYS A 220 -15.66 5.73 15.54
CA LYS A 220 -15.16 6.99 14.97
C LYS A 220 -16.17 7.72 14.10
N GLY A 221 -17.25 7.07 13.70
CA GLY A 221 -18.32 7.68 12.90
C GLY A 221 -17.85 8.16 11.52
N ILE A 222 -16.75 7.61 10.99
CA ILE A 222 -16.25 7.99 9.67
C ILE A 222 -17.20 7.42 8.60
N ALA A 223 -17.59 8.25 7.64
CA ALA A 223 -18.46 7.84 6.54
C ALA A 223 -17.75 6.86 5.60
N LYS A 224 -18.52 5.99 4.93
CA LYS A 224 -17.98 5.00 3.99
C LYS A 224 -17.18 5.66 2.84
N GLU A 225 -17.60 6.85 2.43
CA GLU A 225 -16.99 7.64 1.36
C GLU A 225 -15.66 8.28 1.78
N SER A 226 -15.46 8.45 3.09
CA SER A 226 -14.26 9.01 3.73
C SER A 226 -13.36 7.94 4.32
N MET A 227 -13.56 6.67 3.95
CA MET A 227 -12.66 5.60 4.33
C MET A 227 -12.42 4.60 3.22
N ARG A 228 -11.32 3.88 3.33
CA ARG A 228 -11.03 2.71 2.52
C ARG A 228 -10.29 1.66 3.34
N VAL A 229 -10.87 0.47 3.40
CA VAL A 229 -10.28 -0.66 4.11
C VAL A 229 -10.11 -1.84 3.16
N ALA A 230 -8.87 -2.28 2.97
CA ALA A 230 -8.50 -3.31 2.00
C ALA A 230 -7.77 -4.46 2.68
N ALA A 231 -8.26 -5.68 2.50
CA ALA A 231 -7.55 -6.86 2.95
C ALA A 231 -6.53 -7.29 1.90
N TYR A 232 -5.24 -7.24 2.25
CA TYR A 232 -4.10 -7.54 1.36
C TYR A 232 -3.66 -9.00 1.43
N TRP A 233 -4.03 -9.69 2.50
CA TRP A 233 -3.76 -11.11 2.68
C TRP A 233 -4.74 -11.71 3.69
N ARG A 234 -4.78 -13.04 3.77
CA ARG A 234 -5.57 -13.79 4.75
C ARG A 234 -4.73 -14.96 5.23
N HIS A 235 -4.69 -15.18 6.54
CA HIS A 235 -3.98 -16.31 7.11
C HIS A 235 -4.52 -17.63 6.54
N GLY A 236 -3.63 -18.51 6.08
CA GLY A 236 -3.98 -19.81 5.48
C GLY A 236 -4.43 -19.78 4.02
N ALA A 237 -4.46 -18.62 3.36
CA ALA A 237 -4.76 -18.51 1.93
C ALA A 237 -3.54 -18.08 1.12
N SER A 238 -3.38 -18.61 -0.09
CA SER A 238 -2.42 -18.09 -1.08
C SER A 238 -3.14 -17.20 -2.09
N ASN A 239 -2.66 -15.97 -2.31
CA ASN A 239 -3.27 -14.94 -3.18
C ASN A 239 -4.66 -14.45 -2.75
N TYR A 240 -4.68 -13.47 -1.85
CA TYR A 240 -5.93 -12.87 -1.39
C TYR A 240 -5.82 -11.34 -1.46
N HIS A 241 -6.77 -10.70 -2.13
CA HIS A 241 -6.98 -9.25 -2.06
C HIS A 241 -8.49 -8.99 -2.14
N GLU A 242 -9.05 -8.30 -1.15
CA GLU A 242 -10.48 -7.99 -1.08
C GLU A 242 -10.70 -6.58 -0.53
N GLN A 243 -11.58 -5.81 -1.17
CA GLN A 243 -12.08 -4.56 -0.59
C GLN A 243 -13.28 -4.88 0.30
N LEU A 244 -13.26 -4.41 1.54
CA LEU A 244 -14.37 -4.59 2.46
C LEU A 244 -15.35 -3.41 2.28
N ASP A 245 -16.42 -3.65 1.52
CA ASP A 245 -17.49 -2.69 1.24
C ASP A 245 -18.33 -2.36 2.46
#